data_AF-A0A9D6EKK9-F1
#
_entry.id   AF-A0A9D6EKK9-F1
#
_cell.length_a   1.000
_cell.length_b   1.000
_cell.length_c   1.000
_cell.angle_alpha   90.00
_cell.angle_beta   90.00
_cell.angle_gamma   90.00
#
_symmetry.space_group_name_H-M   'P 1'
#
loop_
_entity.id
_entity.type
_entity.pdbx_description
1 polymer ?
#
loop_
_entity_poly.entity_id
_entity_poly.type
_entity_poly.pdbx_seq_one_letter_code
_entity_poly.pdbx_strand_id
1 'polypeptide(L)'
;MEESDVRGRSVLEIGSLDVNGSVRPVVESLHPASYTGVDIQAGPGVDIVCDATEVLDRFGKESFDVVISTEVLEHVREWRTVVRNFKLAVKPNGVLLVTTRSVGVDFHRHPFDFWRFDTADFDVIFSDLTIEDLQPDPEDPGVLLKARKPAVFAERDLSGYRLYSILRQKRIADVRPQDLLLFHLRYRLVRLFLDCLPRSRRRAVRERLLR
;
A
#
# COMPACT_ATOMS: atom_id res chain seq x y z
N MET A 1 -15.41 -5.02 5.45
CA MET A 1 -15.38 -6.45 5.07
C MET A 1 -16.40 -7.17 5.92
N GLU A 2 -17.22 -8.03 5.32
CA GLU A 2 -18.27 -8.77 6.02
C GLU A 2 -17.84 -10.22 6.29
N GLU A 3 -18.52 -10.88 7.22
CA GLU A 3 -18.28 -12.30 7.50
C GLU A 3 -18.50 -13.19 6.27
N SER A 4 -19.48 -12.84 5.44
CA SER A 4 -19.79 -13.52 4.16
C SER A 4 -18.64 -13.49 3.16
N ASP A 5 -17.77 -12.47 3.23
CA ASP A 5 -16.60 -12.34 2.37
C ASP A 5 -15.47 -13.30 2.79
N VAL A 6 -15.40 -13.68 4.08
CA VAL A 6 -14.24 -14.35 4.69
C VAL A 6 -14.53 -15.78 5.15
N ARG A 7 -15.72 -16.06 5.66
CA ARG A 7 -16.03 -17.36 6.27
C ARG A 7 -15.77 -18.51 5.30
N GLY A 8 -14.92 -19.44 5.70
CA GLY A 8 -14.55 -20.61 4.89
C GLY A 8 -13.75 -20.27 3.62
N ARG A 9 -13.17 -19.06 3.52
CA ARG A 9 -12.39 -18.61 2.37
C ARG A 9 -10.88 -18.61 2.65
N SER A 10 -10.08 -18.67 1.59
CA SER A 10 -8.63 -18.50 1.66
C SER A 10 -8.24 -17.01 1.61
N VAL A 11 -7.45 -16.57 2.58
CA VAL A 11 -7.04 -15.16 2.73
C VAL A 11 -5.52 -15.03 2.57
N LEU A 12 -5.09 -14.07 1.76
CA LEU A 12 -3.72 -13.58 1.69
C LEU A 12 -3.65 -12.16 2.24
N GLU A 13 -2.80 -11.93 3.25
CA GLU A 13 -2.43 -10.60 3.74
C GLU A 13 -1.02 -10.25 3.24
N ILE A 14 -0.88 -9.12 2.53
CA ILE A 14 0.39 -8.61 2.00
C ILE A 14 0.79 -7.37 2.80
N GLY A 15 1.97 -7.43 3.42
CA GLY A 15 2.42 -6.47 4.43
C GLY A 15 1.98 -6.87 5.85
N SER A 16 2.10 -8.14 6.20
CA SER A 16 1.50 -8.71 7.42
C SER A 16 2.32 -8.53 8.70
N LEU A 17 3.49 -7.89 8.63
CA LEU A 17 4.35 -7.71 9.78
C LEU A 17 3.66 -6.82 10.83
N ASP A 18 3.37 -7.39 11.99
CA ASP A 18 2.78 -6.66 13.11
C ASP A 18 3.84 -5.82 13.81
N VAL A 19 3.79 -4.51 13.55
CA VAL A 19 4.64 -3.50 14.20
C VAL A 19 3.87 -2.72 15.26
N ASN A 20 2.62 -2.33 14.95
CA ASN A 20 1.78 -1.47 15.80
C ASN A 20 0.30 -1.94 15.82
N GLY A 21 0.05 -3.20 15.53
CA GLY A 21 -1.27 -3.75 15.33
C GLY A 21 -1.34 -4.57 14.04
N SER A 22 -2.23 -5.55 14.05
CA SER A 22 -2.48 -6.45 12.92
C SER A 22 -3.97 -6.55 12.64
N VAL A 23 -4.32 -6.67 11.37
CA VAL A 23 -5.68 -6.96 10.91
C VAL A 23 -6.01 -8.45 11.10
N ARG A 24 -4.99 -9.33 11.18
CA ARG A 24 -5.16 -10.79 11.31
C ARG A 24 -6.18 -11.22 12.37
N PRO A 25 -6.14 -10.76 13.65
CA PRO A 25 -7.10 -11.21 14.66
C PRO A 25 -8.55 -10.89 14.29
N VAL A 26 -8.78 -9.74 13.63
CA VAL A 26 -10.11 -9.34 13.16
C VAL A 26 -10.58 -10.28 12.05
N VAL A 27 -9.72 -10.59 11.09
CA VAL A 27 -10.09 -11.50 9.97
C VAL A 27 -10.27 -12.94 10.45
N GLU A 28 -9.40 -13.44 11.32
CA GLU A 28 -9.50 -14.79 11.87
C GLU A 28 -10.79 -14.98 12.68
N SER A 29 -11.28 -13.94 13.36
CA SER A 29 -12.59 -13.96 14.04
C SER A 29 -13.77 -14.17 13.09
N LEU A 30 -13.60 -13.93 11.78
CA LEU A 30 -14.59 -14.20 10.73
C LEU A 30 -14.49 -15.63 10.18
N HIS A 31 -13.65 -16.48 10.77
CA HIS A 31 -13.52 -17.92 10.49
C HIS A 31 -13.15 -18.25 9.04
N PRO A 32 -12.03 -17.72 8.50
CA PRO A 32 -11.52 -18.13 7.20
C PRO A 32 -11.15 -19.62 7.20
N ALA A 33 -11.12 -20.24 6.02
CA ALA A 33 -10.60 -21.59 5.87
C ALA A 33 -9.07 -21.61 6.01
N SER A 34 -8.40 -20.54 5.61
CA SER A 34 -6.96 -20.34 5.78
C SER A 34 -6.60 -18.86 5.76
N TYR A 35 -5.52 -18.51 6.45
CA TYR A 35 -4.95 -17.17 6.47
C TYR A 35 -3.45 -17.29 6.25
N THR A 36 -2.90 -16.53 5.31
CA THR A 36 -1.46 -16.48 5.03
C THR A 36 -1.01 -15.03 4.98
N GLY A 37 -0.14 -14.66 5.90
CA GLY A 37 0.50 -13.36 5.94
C GLY A 37 1.88 -13.39 5.30
N VAL A 38 2.15 -12.41 4.44
CA VAL A 38 3.47 -12.22 3.81
C VAL A 38 4.01 -10.82 4.05
N ASP A 39 5.33 -10.74 4.21
CA ASP A 39 6.05 -9.47 4.33
C ASP A 39 7.48 -9.63 3.79
N ILE A 40 8.15 -8.53 3.45
CA ILE A 40 9.57 -8.52 3.07
C ILE A 40 10.50 -8.85 4.24
N GLN A 41 10.01 -8.76 5.47
CA GLN A 41 10.76 -9.03 6.69
C GLN A 41 10.07 -10.09 7.54
N ALA A 42 10.83 -11.02 8.12
CA ALA A 42 10.29 -11.97 9.09
C ALA A 42 9.92 -11.25 10.40
N GLY A 43 8.84 -11.69 11.04
CA GLY A 43 8.43 -11.21 12.35
C GLY A 43 7.01 -11.64 12.73
N PRO A 44 6.45 -11.07 13.80
CA PRO A 44 5.07 -11.36 14.21
C PRO A 44 4.07 -11.11 13.07
N GLY A 45 3.12 -12.03 12.87
CA GLY A 45 2.13 -11.95 11.79
C GLY A 45 2.62 -12.41 10.40
N VAL A 46 3.89 -12.76 10.23
CA VAL A 46 4.46 -13.18 8.93
C VAL A 46 4.65 -14.69 8.89
N ASP A 47 3.93 -15.36 8.00
CA ASP A 47 4.08 -16.80 7.78
C ASP A 47 5.15 -17.09 6.72
N ILE A 48 5.26 -16.23 5.70
CA ILE A 48 6.20 -16.37 4.59
C ILE A 48 6.86 -15.03 4.30
N VAL A 49 8.20 -15.01 4.27
CA VAL A 49 8.95 -13.85 3.79
C VAL A 49 8.85 -13.80 2.26
N CYS A 50 8.19 -12.77 1.73
CA CYS A 50 7.93 -12.60 0.30
C CYS A 50 7.72 -11.12 -0.03
N ASP A 51 8.38 -10.64 -1.08
CA ASP A 51 8.16 -9.29 -1.60
C ASP A 51 6.82 -9.22 -2.33
N ALA A 52 6.08 -8.12 -2.16
CA ALA A 52 4.80 -7.90 -2.82
C ALA A 52 4.89 -7.98 -4.36
N THR A 53 6.06 -7.68 -4.94
CA THR A 53 6.35 -7.83 -6.37
C THR A 53 6.51 -9.28 -6.83
N GLU A 54 6.75 -10.22 -5.91
CA GLU A 54 6.99 -11.65 -6.17
C GLU A 54 5.80 -12.55 -5.80
N VAL A 55 4.69 -11.98 -5.30
CA VAL A 55 3.50 -12.73 -4.84
C VAL A 55 2.98 -13.72 -5.90
N LEU A 56 2.92 -13.32 -7.17
CA LEU A 56 2.44 -14.21 -8.22
C LEU A 56 3.42 -15.34 -8.55
N ASP A 57 4.73 -15.10 -8.43
CA ASP A 57 5.73 -16.15 -8.63
C ASP A 57 5.66 -17.18 -7.50
N ARG A 58 5.33 -16.72 -6.28
CA ARG A 58 5.23 -17.55 -5.10
C ARG A 58 3.97 -18.40 -5.04
N PHE A 59 2.83 -17.82 -5.39
CA PHE A 59 1.50 -18.44 -5.17
C PHE A 59 0.72 -18.73 -6.45
N GLY A 60 1.10 -18.16 -7.59
CA GLY A 60 0.32 -18.20 -8.81
C GLY A 60 -0.81 -17.18 -8.86
N LYS A 61 -1.56 -17.19 -9.97
CA LYS A 61 -2.75 -16.36 -10.16
C LYS A 61 -3.98 -17.07 -9.60
N GLU A 62 -4.95 -16.28 -9.16
CA GLU A 62 -6.28 -16.74 -8.73
C GLU A 62 -6.21 -17.79 -7.61
N SER A 63 -5.27 -17.58 -6.69
CA SER A 63 -4.97 -18.52 -5.62
C SER A 63 -5.78 -18.25 -4.36
N PHE A 64 -6.24 -17.01 -4.16
CA PHE A 64 -6.92 -16.59 -2.93
C PHE A 64 -8.32 -16.04 -3.19
N ASP A 65 -9.25 -16.33 -2.29
CA ASP A 65 -10.60 -15.79 -2.33
C ASP A 65 -10.65 -14.35 -1.83
N VAL A 66 -9.76 -14.00 -0.90
CA VAL A 66 -9.60 -12.66 -0.33
C VAL A 66 -8.12 -12.27 -0.34
N VAL A 67 -7.82 -11.07 -0.84
CA VAL A 67 -6.50 -10.45 -0.73
C VAL A 67 -6.64 -9.16 0.08
N ILE A 68 -5.79 -8.97 1.07
CA ILE A 68 -5.75 -7.82 1.96
C ILE A 68 -4.36 -7.21 1.86
N SER A 69 -4.27 -5.88 1.74
CA SER A 69 -3.01 -5.17 1.90
C SER A 69 -3.24 -3.84 2.60
N THR A 70 -2.57 -3.64 3.74
CA THR A 70 -2.72 -2.43 4.55
C THR A 70 -1.40 -1.68 4.60
N GLU A 71 -1.40 -0.41 4.18
CA GLU A 71 -0.25 0.51 4.29
C GLU A 71 1.03 -0.01 3.60
N VAL A 72 0.89 -0.60 2.41
CA VAL A 72 2.03 -1.12 1.61
C VAL A 72 2.34 -0.26 0.40
N LEU A 73 1.32 0.20 -0.33
CA LEU A 73 1.49 0.78 -1.67
C LEU A 73 2.37 2.04 -1.69
N GLU A 74 2.30 2.86 -0.65
CA GLU A 74 3.11 4.07 -0.47
C GLU A 74 4.61 3.75 -0.34
N HIS A 75 4.96 2.55 0.12
CA HIS A 75 6.32 2.10 0.39
C HIS A 75 6.95 1.35 -0.79
N VAL A 76 6.16 0.98 -1.80
CA VAL A 76 6.67 0.25 -2.98
C VAL A 76 6.85 1.18 -4.18
N ARG A 77 8.09 1.30 -4.65
CA ARG A 77 8.40 2.12 -5.84
C ARG A 77 7.65 1.61 -7.07
N GLU A 78 7.62 0.29 -7.28
CA GLU A 78 6.96 -0.42 -8.38
C GLU A 78 5.47 -0.70 -8.10
N TRP A 79 4.74 0.30 -7.57
CA TRP A 79 3.35 0.16 -7.12
C TRP A 79 2.42 -0.48 -8.17
N ARG A 80 2.63 -0.24 -9.48
CA ARG A 80 1.82 -0.85 -10.55
C ARG A 80 1.95 -2.37 -10.59
N THR A 81 3.17 -2.87 -10.43
CA THR A 81 3.45 -4.32 -10.36
C THR A 81 2.72 -4.93 -9.17
N VAL A 82 2.76 -4.26 -8.02
CA VAL A 82 2.09 -4.72 -6.80
C VAL A 82 0.57 -4.70 -6.94
N VAL A 83 -0.02 -3.61 -7.44
CA VAL A 83 -1.46 -3.53 -7.73
C VAL A 83 -1.90 -4.63 -8.70
N ARG A 84 -1.11 -4.88 -9.75
CA ARG A 84 -1.36 -5.98 -10.67
C ARG A 84 -1.31 -7.33 -9.96
N ASN A 85 -0.33 -7.55 -9.08
CA ASN A 85 -0.23 -8.77 -8.29
C ASN A 85 -1.44 -8.97 -7.38
N PHE A 86 -1.93 -7.90 -6.74
CA PHE A 86 -3.16 -7.95 -5.94
C PHE A 86 -4.36 -8.45 -6.76
N LYS A 87 -4.60 -7.80 -7.91
CA LYS A 87 -5.71 -8.13 -8.82
C LYS A 87 -5.63 -9.53 -9.42
N LEU A 88 -4.42 -10.03 -9.65
CA LEU A 88 -4.21 -11.35 -10.25
C LEU A 88 -4.13 -12.47 -9.23
N ALA A 89 -3.73 -12.20 -7.99
CA ALA A 89 -3.73 -13.19 -6.91
C ALA A 89 -5.15 -13.54 -6.45
N VAL A 90 -6.07 -12.57 -6.49
CA VAL A 90 -7.48 -12.79 -6.13
C VAL A 90 -8.23 -13.55 -7.23
N LYS A 91 -9.04 -14.53 -6.83
CA LYS A 91 -9.92 -15.33 -7.70
C LYS A 91 -11.03 -14.47 -8.33
N PRO A 92 -11.62 -14.90 -9.46
CA PRO A 92 -12.86 -14.31 -9.95
C PRO A 92 -13.94 -14.32 -8.86
N ASN A 93 -14.66 -13.21 -8.71
CA ASN A 93 -15.65 -12.93 -7.64
C ASN A 93 -15.06 -12.82 -6.22
N GLY A 94 -13.74 -12.93 -6.05
CA GLY A 94 -13.03 -12.72 -4.80
C GLY A 94 -12.92 -11.24 -4.43
N VAL A 95 -12.54 -10.98 -3.17
CA VAL A 95 -12.49 -9.65 -2.58
C VAL A 95 -11.05 -9.16 -2.48
N LEU A 96 -10.84 -7.90 -2.81
CA LEU A 96 -9.62 -7.16 -2.59
C LEU A 96 -9.90 -6.03 -1.58
N LEU A 97 -9.15 -5.99 -0.48
CA LEU A 97 -9.16 -4.90 0.49
C LEU A 97 -7.78 -4.23 0.48
N VAL A 98 -7.75 -2.92 0.25
CA VAL A 98 -6.51 -2.15 0.21
C VAL A 98 -6.65 -0.88 1.03
N THR A 99 -5.66 -0.59 1.87
CA THR A 99 -5.46 0.74 2.46
C THR A 99 -4.08 1.29 2.11
N THR A 100 -3.97 2.62 2.05
CA THR A 100 -2.69 3.32 1.84
C THR A 100 -2.80 4.78 2.27
N ARG A 101 -1.65 5.47 2.33
CA ARG A 101 -1.54 6.88 2.70
C ARG A 101 -1.95 7.85 1.60
N SER A 102 -2.59 8.94 2.03
CA SER A 102 -3.07 10.02 1.18
C SER A 102 -2.30 11.34 1.32
N VAL A 103 -2.55 12.25 0.37
CA VAL A 103 -1.95 13.59 0.35
C VAL A 103 -2.29 14.30 1.65
N GLY A 104 -1.27 14.81 2.33
CA GLY A 104 -1.40 15.39 3.67
C GLY A 104 -0.56 14.64 4.72
N VAL A 105 -0.22 13.38 4.46
CA VAL A 105 0.73 12.62 5.28
C VAL A 105 2.16 12.97 4.88
N ASP A 106 2.91 13.52 5.84
CA ASP A 106 4.33 13.81 5.73
C ASP A 106 5.15 12.52 5.50
N PHE A 107 6.42 12.70 5.08
CA PHE A 107 7.35 11.58 4.97
C PHE A 107 7.54 10.91 6.34
N HIS A 108 7.17 9.63 6.44
CA HIS A 108 7.11 8.92 7.72
C HIS A 108 8.04 7.71 7.86
N ARG A 109 8.77 7.29 6.81
CA ARG A 109 9.65 6.08 6.75
C ARG A 109 8.83 4.77 6.95
N HIS A 110 9.02 3.67 6.20
CA HIS A 110 10.06 2.63 6.38
C HIS A 110 9.82 1.48 5.36
N PRO A 111 10.83 0.77 4.80
CA PRO A 111 12.22 1.18 4.57
C PRO A 111 12.32 2.33 3.54
N PHE A 112 11.26 2.57 2.77
CA PHE A 112 11.15 3.66 1.80
C PHE A 112 9.74 4.26 1.82
N ASP A 113 9.55 5.45 1.24
CA ASP A 113 8.26 6.13 1.19
C ASP A 113 8.22 6.98 -0.10
N PHE A 114 7.32 6.64 -1.01
CA PHE A 114 7.34 7.09 -2.40
C PHE A 114 6.07 7.84 -2.82
N TRP A 115 4.89 7.32 -2.48
CA TRP A 115 3.62 7.68 -3.14
C TRP A 115 2.56 8.13 -2.15
N ARG A 116 1.66 9.01 -2.60
CA ARG A 116 0.40 9.32 -1.92
C ARG A 116 -0.74 9.11 -2.92
N PHE A 117 -1.81 8.48 -2.46
CA PHE A 117 -2.99 8.15 -3.24
C PHE A 117 -4.20 8.91 -2.72
N ASP A 118 -5.08 9.37 -3.59
CA ASP A 118 -6.40 9.87 -3.21
C ASP A 118 -7.50 8.92 -3.71
N THR A 119 -8.76 9.17 -3.34
CA THR A 119 -9.88 8.32 -3.79
C THR A 119 -10.05 8.37 -5.30
N ALA A 120 -9.73 9.49 -5.96
CA ALA A 120 -9.79 9.58 -7.42
C ALA A 120 -8.71 8.72 -8.09
N ASP A 121 -7.53 8.58 -7.48
CA ASP A 121 -6.51 7.62 -7.92
C ASP A 121 -7.03 6.20 -7.86
N PHE A 122 -7.64 5.81 -6.73
CA PHE A 122 -8.15 4.46 -6.55
C PHE A 122 -9.33 4.14 -7.48
N ASP A 123 -10.21 5.11 -7.74
CA ASP A 123 -11.29 4.98 -8.71
C ASP A 123 -10.76 4.62 -10.11
N VAL A 124 -9.68 5.27 -10.56
CA VAL A 124 -9.05 4.98 -11.86
C VAL A 124 -8.21 3.70 -11.82
N ILE A 125 -7.41 3.50 -10.76
CA ILE A 125 -6.48 2.37 -10.63
C ILE A 125 -7.25 1.05 -10.57
N PHE A 126 -8.37 1.02 -9.87
CA PHE A 126 -9.18 -0.18 -9.65
C PHE A 126 -10.49 -0.18 -10.47
N SER A 127 -10.57 0.63 -11.53
CA SER A 127 -11.74 0.70 -12.43
C SER A 127 -12.04 -0.60 -13.18
N ASP A 128 -11.12 -1.56 -13.16
CA ASP A 128 -11.24 -2.92 -13.70
C ASP A 128 -11.80 -3.93 -12.67
N LEU A 129 -12.09 -3.47 -11.46
CA LEU A 129 -12.81 -4.21 -10.43
C LEU A 129 -14.19 -3.57 -10.20
N THR A 130 -15.09 -4.31 -9.55
CA THR A 130 -16.31 -3.75 -9.00
C THR A 130 -16.00 -3.12 -7.65
N ILE A 131 -15.89 -1.79 -7.59
CA ILE A 131 -15.68 -1.07 -6.33
C ILE A 131 -16.95 -1.16 -5.48
N GLU A 132 -16.85 -1.77 -4.30
CA GLU A 132 -17.97 -1.94 -3.35
C GLU A 132 -17.95 -0.86 -2.27
N ASP A 133 -16.76 -0.41 -1.87
CA ASP A 133 -16.55 0.68 -0.93
C ASP A 133 -15.24 1.41 -1.27
N LEU A 134 -15.28 2.74 -1.24
CA LEU A 134 -14.13 3.59 -1.50
C LEU A 134 -14.31 4.90 -0.73
N GLN A 135 -13.48 5.11 0.28
CA GLN A 135 -13.60 6.25 1.17
C GLN A 135 -12.24 6.74 1.67
N PRO A 136 -12.11 8.03 2.00
CA PRO A 136 -10.97 8.50 2.76
C PRO A 136 -11.00 7.89 4.17
N ASP A 137 -9.83 7.68 4.74
CA ASP A 137 -9.72 7.34 6.17
C ASP A 137 -10.13 8.57 7.01
N PRO A 138 -11.08 8.40 7.97
CA PRO A 138 -11.61 9.49 8.77
C PRO A 138 -10.65 9.99 9.87
N GLU A 139 -9.65 9.19 10.27
CA GLU A 139 -8.76 9.49 11.40
C GLU A 139 -7.40 10.05 10.94
N ASP A 140 -6.81 9.49 9.90
CA ASP A 140 -5.50 9.90 9.35
C ASP A 140 -5.60 9.95 7.81
N PRO A 141 -5.04 10.94 7.09
CA PRO A 141 -5.13 10.99 5.64
C PRO A 141 -4.66 9.70 4.94
N GLY A 142 -5.64 8.90 4.54
CA GLY A 142 -5.49 7.61 3.87
C GLY A 142 -6.69 7.34 2.96
N VAL A 143 -6.61 6.23 2.23
CA VAL A 143 -7.69 5.75 1.37
C VAL A 143 -7.95 4.29 1.71
N LEU A 144 -9.22 3.94 1.87
CA LEU A 144 -9.69 2.57 2.04
C LEU A 144 -10.47 2.15 0.79
N LEU A 145 -10.14 0.97 0.28
CA LEU A 145 -10.86 0.31 -0.81
C LEU A 145 -11.33 -1.07 -0.37
N LYS A 146 -12.60 -1.37 -0.67
CA LYS A 146 -13.09 -2.74 -0.84
C LYS A 146 -13.58 -2.87 -2.29
N ALA A 147 -13.03 -3.82 -3.03
CA ALA A 147 -13.44 -4.11 -4.39
C ALA A 147 -13.59 -5.62 -4.61
N ARG A 148 -14.42 -6.00 -5.57
CA ARG A 148 -14.61 -7.39 -5.99
C ARG A 148 -14.11 -7.57 -7.41
N LYS A 149 -13.35 -8.64 -7.64
CA LYS A 149 -12.91 -9.00 -8.99
C LYS A 149 -14.09 -9.52 -9.80
N PRO A 150 -14.39 -8.97 -10.99
CA PRO A 150 -15.46 -9.47 -11.82
C PRO A 150 -15.17 -10.91 -12.32
N ALA A 151 -16.21 -11.65 -12.67
CA ALA A 151 -16.08 -12.99 -13.24
C ALA A 151 -15.24 -13.00 -14.53
N VAL A 152 -15.38 -11.94 -15.35
CA VAL A 152 -14.53 -11.69 -16.52
C VAL A 152 -13.67 -10.47 -16.21
N PHE A 153 -12.39 -10.71 -15.98
CA PHE A 153 -11.42 -9.68 -15.62
C PHE A 153 -10.62 -9.24 -16.85
N ALA A 154 -10.55 -7.93 -17.08
CA ALA A 154 -9.70 -7.31 -18.09
C ALA A 154 -8.84 -6.25 -17.40
N GLU A 155 -7.54 -6.48 -17.35
CA GLU A 155 -6.60 -5.61 -16.62
C GLU A 155 -6.59 -4.20 -17.20
N ARG A 156 -6.74 -3.20 -16.32
CA ARG A 156 -6.59 -1.80 -16.67
C ARG A 156 -5.12 -1.50 -16.97
N ASP A 157 -4.85 -0.97 -18.16
CA ASP A 157 -3.53 -0.40 -18.45
C ASP A 157 -3.30 0.88 -17.63
N LEU A 158 -2.30 0.83 -16.75
CA LEU A 158 -1.86 1.94 -15.90
C LEU A 158 -0.52 2.54 -16.36
N SER A 159 -0.06 2.15 -17.55
CA SER A 159 1.16 2.68 -18.16
C SER A 159 1.08 4.20 -18.26
N GLY A 160 2.04 4.89 -17.65
CA GLY A 160 2.09 6.35 -17.65
C GLY A 160 1.15 7.05 -16.66
N TYR A 161 0.32 6.33 -15.90
CA TYR A 161 -0.53 6.94 -14.85
C TYR A 161 0.33 7.68 -13.81
N ARG A 162 -0.02 8.91 -13.41
CA ARG A 162 0.87 9.74 -12.58
C ARG A 162 0.34 9.88 -11.15
N LEU A 163 1.10 9.36 -10.19
CA LEU A 163 0.82 9.50 -8.77
C LEU A 163 1.66 10.60 -8.13
N TYR A 164 1.14 11.17 -7.05
CA TYR A 164 1.89 12.14 -6.25
C TYR A 164 3.09 11.46 -5.60
N SER A 165 4.30 11.90 -5.96
CA SER A 165 5.52 11.39 -5.34
C SER A 165 5.98 12.31 -4.24
N ILE A 166 6.19 11.77 -3.03
CA ILE A 166 6.75 12.55 -1.91
C ILE A 166 8.21 12.93 -2.13
N LEU A 167 8.95 12.16 -2.93
CA LEU A 167 10.34 12.46 -3.25
C LEU A 167 10.48 13.69 -4.15
N ARG A 168 9.54 13.84 -5.09
CA ARG A 168 9.55 14.91 -6.11
C ARG A 168 8.55 16.03 -5.85
N GLN A 169 7.65 15.86 -4.87
CA GLN A 169 6.58 16.80 -4.49
C GLN A 169 5.71 17.22 -5.69
N LYS A 170 5.45 16.26 -6.59
CA LYS A 170 4.60 16.43 -7.77
C LYS A 170 4.13 15.08 -8.31
N ARG A 171 3.07 15.09 -9.13
CA ARG A 171 2.64 13.88 -9.83
C ARG A 171 3.66 13.46 -10.89
N ILE A 172 4.15 12.22 -10.83
CA ILE A 172 5.10 11.65 -11.81
C ILE A 172 4.67 10.22 -12.15
N ALA A 173 5.12 9.71 -13.30
CA ALA A 173 4.84 8.32 -13.66
C ALA A 173 5.70 7.36 -12.83
N ASP A 174 7.01 7.63 -12.75
CA ASP A 174 7.97 6.70 -12.15
C ASP A 174 9.01 7.44 -11.30
N VAL A 175 9.44 6.79 -10.22
CA VAL A 175 10.58 7.22 -9.40
C VAL A 175 11.84 6.56 -9.92
N ARG A 176 12.84 7.38 -10.29
CA ARG A 176 14.15 6.88 -10.76
C ARG A 176 15.12 6.77 -9.59
N PRO A 177 16.16 5.91 -9.67
CA PRO A 177 17.19 5.82 -8.62
C PRO A 177 17.84 7.16 -8.26
N GLN A 178 18.00 8.04 -9.25
CA GLN A 178 18.53 9.39 -9.04
C GLN A 178 17.63 10.23 -8.13
N ASP A 179 16.30 10.11 -8.27
CA ASP A 179 15.33 10.85 -7.47
C ASP A 179 15.43 10.46 -5.99
N LEU A 180 15.65 9.16 -5.74
CA LEU A 180 15.89 8.62 -4.40
C LEU A 180 17.20 9.15 -3.81
N LEU A 181 18.30 9.13 -4.58
CA LEU A 181 19.61 9.63 -4.14
C LEU A 181 19.56 11.12 -3.79
N LEU A 182 18.97 11.94 -4.66
CA LEU A 182 18.78 13.37 -4.47
C LEU A 182 17.95 13.67 -3.23
N PHE A 183 16.85 12.93 -3.02
CA PHE A 183 16.02 13.06 -1.83
C PHE A 183 16.82 12.75 -0.56
N HIS A 184 17.57 11.65 -0.52
CA HIS A 184 18.38 11.27 0.63
C HIS A 184 19.46 12.30 0.96
N LEU A 185 20.15 12.84 -0.06
CA LEU A 185 21.15 13.89 0.12
C LEU A 185 20.51 15.15 0.73
N ARG A 186 19.41 15.63 0.13
CA ARG A 186 18.65 16.79 0.63
C ARG A 186 18.17 16.57 2.05
N TYR A 187 17.57 15.41 2.32
CA TYR A 187 17.05 15.05 3.62
C TYR A 187 18.15 15.03 4.68
N ARG A 188 19.33 14.46 4.39
CA ARG A 188 20.49 14.46 5.32
C ARG A 188 20.97 15.89 5.60
N LEU A 189 21.10 16.74 4.59
CA LEU A 189 21.51 18.14 4.75
C LEU A 189 20.51 18.92 5.61
N VAL A 190 19.21 18.77 5.34
CA VAL A 190 18.15 19.40 6.14
C VAL A 190 18.20 18.89 7.58
N ARG A 191 18.40 17.58 7.80
CA ARG A 191 18.50 17.04 9.16
C ARG A 191 19.68 17.63 9.94
N LEU A 192 20.86 17.69 9.33
CA LEU A 192 22.04 18.32 9.93
C LEU A 192 21.77 19.79 10.29
N PHE A 193 21.09 20.53 9.42
CA PHE A 193 20.70 21.91 9.70
C PHE A 193 19.66 22.01 10.84
N LEU A 194 18.67 21.14 10.87
CA LEU A 194 17.65 21.09 11.93
C LEU A 194 18.27 20.76 13.29
N ASP A 195 19.33 19.97 13.34
CA ASP A 195 20.05 19.65 14.58
C ASP A 195 20.71 20.87 15.22
N CYS A 196 21.03 21.90 14.42
CA CYS A 196 21.52 23.20 14.89
C CYS A 196 20.40 24.14 15.39
N LEU A 197 19.12 23.80 15.18
CA LEU A 197 17.99 24.66 15.55
C LEU A 197 17.36 24.27 16.90
N PRO A 198 16.80 25.24 17.65
CA PRO A 198 15.97 24.96 18.82
C PRO A 198 14.81 24.04 18.46
N ARG A 199 14.49 23.07 19.31
CA ARG A 199 13.43 22.06 19.06
C ARG A 199 12.09 22.67 18.66
N SER A 200 11.74 23.81 19.25
CA SER A 200 10.50 24.55 18.96
C SER A 200 10.38 25.04 17.51
N ARG A 201 11.50 25.22 16.80
CA ARG A 201 11.52 25.68 15.40
C ARG A 201 11.72 24.56 14.39
N ARG A 202 12.12 23.36 14.84
CA ARG A 202 12.50 22.25 13.93
C ARG A 202 11.35 21.81 13.04
N ARG A 203 10.12 21.70 13.59
CA ARG A 203 8.94 21.25 12.82
C ARG A 203 8.63 22.19 11.66
N ALA A 204 8.43 23.47 11.95
CA ALA A 204 8.09 24.48 10.94
C ALA A 204 9.18 24.60 9.85
N VAL A 205 10.45 24.52 10.23
CA VAL A 205 11.58 24.56 9.28
C VAL A 205 11.67 23.28 8.45
N ARG A 206 11.41 22.11 9.04
CA ARG A 206 11.37 20.84 8.32
C ARG A 206 10.29 20.83 7.24
N GLU A 207 9.08 21.27 7.59
CA GLU A 207 7.94 21.37 6.68
C GLU A 207 8.26 22.30 5.50
N ARG A 208 8.97 23.41 5.72
CA ARG A 208 9.36 24.35 4.67
C ARG A 208 10.49 23.86 3.75
N LEU A 209 11.43 23.07 4.27
CA LEU A 209 12.63 22.66 3.51
C LEU A 209 12.48 21.32 2.78
N LEU A 210 11.51 20.48 3.18
CA LEU A 210 11.26 19.17 2.57
C LEU A 210 10.02 19.11 1.67
N ARG A 211 9.09 20.07 1.78
CA ARG A 211 8.09 20.38 0.74
C ARG A 211 8.74 21.04 -0.46
#